data_AF-A0AAW6U0E7-F1
#
_entry.id   AF-A0AAW6U0E7-F1
#
_cell.length_a   1.000
_cell.length_b   1.000
_cell.length_c   1.000
_cell.angle_alpha   90.00
_cell.angle_beta   90.00
_cell.angle_gamma   90.00
#
_symmetry.space_group_name_H-M   'P 1'
#
loop_
_entity.id
_entity.type
_entity.pdbx_description
1 polymer ?
#
loop_
_entity_poly.entity_id
_entity_poly.type
_entity_poly.pdbx_seq_one_letter_code
_entity_poly.pdbx_strand_id
1 'polypeptide(L)'
;MWREKTRGHLLILACSQTKNADRSQSPAIHLYDGVNYRVLRKLFLEKGWPPGLQIKILSAKYGLINPTRLIEPYDLRFDPLSAKGKNSATLRQLREFAKTNTPASVFINLGADYRPAIEGIEKVFAHSKIIYADGPIGMKMKRMKEWLKGLRYGTAAIKGVPRTRRSYLYFFPDWDDFIYEPFSADDGRSPEGTKTYAHEACGKRIPFDGILLSLAHLLVGKGALHRFTNTNGQRVLLRRRLRIPPNILLFGDCGAFSYAGDAEPPFTPWRAAQLYHKFGFDIGASVDHIPLPEIVGRQTDGSVVKRPLSANAQRKRMLLTRDNAEEFLAVCKQQNYSFVPLGVIQGLSTRSYVKRLHEYIDMGYGHVALGGLVPQSDDAILKTVCAVRQAIQARTSGVRNNIWVHLFGVLRPKLQPLFKELGVSSFDSASYFRKAWLRSNQNYIAPDGRSWYGTIRVPISASKAMKQAADSEGLSAEELGNMETECLDAIENCNSDPSEDTRVVEAINRYGPLLQRKGEENHFAEKHAALLEDRPWEKCSCPFCQSAGIQVVVFRGAARNKRRGLHNTWVFYHKVLHGSAVPSSASESE
;
A
#
# COMPACT_ATOMS: atom_id res chain seq x y z
N MET A 1 22.65 15.81 -11.17
CA MET A 1 22.76 14.53 -11.90
C MET A 1 21.78 14.44 -13.09
N TRP A 2 21.50 15.55 -13.81
CA TRP A 2 20.49 15.62 -14.88
C TRP A 2 21.02 16.28 -16.17
N ARG A 3 22.24 15.93 -16.63
CA ARG A 3 22.91 16.65 -17.73
C ARG A 3 22.91 15.96 -19.10
N GLU A 4 22.28 14.79 -19.27
CA GLU A 4 22.01 14.22 -20.59
C GLU A 4 20.51 14.18 -20.84
N LYS A 5 19.99 15.13 -21.63
CA LYS A 5 18.63 15.08 -22.16
C LYS A 5 18.61 14.25 -23.42
N THR A 6 18.39 12.94 -23.31
CA THR A 6 18.02 12.13 -24.49
C THR A 6 16.62 12.52 -24.91
N ARG A 7 16.30 12.73 -26.19
CA ARG A 7 14.92 13.05 -26.60
C ARG A 7 13.98 11.88 -26.24
N GLY A 8 12.80 12.18 -25.67
CA GLY A 8 11.80 11.17 -25.26
C GLY A 8 11.08 10.50 -26.44
N HIS A 9 10.00 9.77 -26.17
CA HIS A 9 9.22 9.04 -27.18
C HIS A 9 7.72 9.28 -26.98
N LEU A 10 6.96 9.30 -28.08
CA LEU A 10 5.50 9.44 -28.05
C LEU A 10 4.84 8.20 -28.65
N LEU A 11 3.88 7.61 -27.94
CA LEU A 11 2.99 6.56 -28.43
C LEU A 11 1.58 7.12 -28.59
N ILE A 12 0.98 6.94 -29.76
CA ILE A 12 -0.41 7.30 -30.03
C ILE A 12 -1.21 6.02 -30.27
N LEU A 13 -2.27 5.81 -29.46
CA LEU A 13 -3.17 4.66 -29.52
C LEU A 13 -4.59 5.07 -29.84
N ALA A 14 -5.38 4.18 -30.44
CA ALA A 14 -6.83 4.31 -30.50
C ALA A 14 -7.46 3.78 -29.19
N CYS A 15 -8.64 4.27 -28.82
CA CYS A 15 -9.44 3.64 -27.76
C CYS A 15 -9.80 2.18 -28.11
N SER A 16 -10.08 1.38 -27.09
CA SER A 16 -10.51 -0.02 -27.25
C SER A 16 -12.04 -0.15 -27.18
N GLN A 17 -12.59 -1.07 -27.97
CA GLN A 17 -13.98 -1.50 -27.83
C GLN A 17 -14.17 -2.26 -26.51
N THR A 18 -13.35 -3.29 -26.26
CA THR A 18 -13.30 -4.02 -24.99
C THR A 18 -12.85 -3.09 -23.86
N LYS A 19 -13.63 -3.05 -22.78
CA LYS A 19 -13.40 -2.21 -21.60
C LYS A 19 -13.52 -3.01 -20.30
N ASN A 20 -12.65 -2.73 -19.33
CA ASN A 20 -12.80 -3.22 -17.97
C ASN A 20 -13.72 -2.27 -17.17
N ALA A 21 -15.00 -2.64 -17.03
CA ALA A 21 -16.02 -1.83 -16.38
C ALA A 21 -16.21 -2.19 -14.89
N ASP A 22 -15.13 -2.57 -14.21
CA ASP A 22 -15.12 -2.90 -12.77
C ASP A 22 -15.34 -1.69 -11.85
N ARG A 23 -15.25 -0.47 -12.39
CA ARG A 23 -15.48 0.80 -11.69
C ARG A 23 -16.28 1.77 -12.56
N SER A 24 -16.97 2.69 -11.91
CA SER A 24 -17.66 3.82 -12.57
C SER A 24 -16.67 4.70 -13.36
N GLN A 25 -15.50 4.94 -12.78
CA GLN A 25 -14.39 5.64 -13.43
C GLN A 25 -13.07 4.92 -13.18
N SER A 26 -12.30 4.75 -14.27
CA SER A 26 -10.98 4.11 -14.25
C SER A 26 -9.98 4.90 -15.10
N PRO A 27 -8.68 4.83 -14.80
CA PRO A 27 -7.65 5.41 -15.67
C PRO A 27 -7.78 4.80 -17.07
N ALA A 28 -7.70 5.61 -18.12
CA ALA A 28 -7.89 5.15 -19.50
C ALA A 28 -7.02 3.93 -19.88
N ILE A 29 -5.79 3.84 -19.37
CA ILE A 29 -4.88 2.69 -19.59
C ILE A 29 -5.40 1.39 -18.97
N HIS A 30 -6.20 1.49 -17.91
CA HIS A 30 -6.84 0.36 -17.25
C HIS A 30 -8.20 0.06 -17.88
N LEU A 31 -9.04 1.09 -18.08
CA LEU A 31 -10.38 0.93 -18.66
C LEU A 31 -10.30 0.27 -20.03
N TYR A 32 -9.42 0.73 -20.93
CA TYR A 32 -9.29 0.10 -22.24
C TYR A 32 -8.58 -1.25 -22.11
N ASP A 33 -9.23 -2.31 -22.57
CA ASP A 33 -8.77 -3.70 -22.38
C ASP A 33 -8.48 -4.46 -23.68
N GLY A 34 -8.28 -3.72 -24.78
CA GLY A 34 -7.82 -4.31 -26.03
C GLY A 34 -6.40 -4.86 -25.93
N VAL A 35 -6.00 -5.68 -26.90
CA VAL A 35 -4.69 -6.35 -26.93
C VAL A 35 -3.50 -5.40 -26.73
N ASN A 36 -3.54 -4.20 -27.31
CA ASN A 36 -2.47 -3.20 -27.15
C ASN A 36 -2.33 -2.72 -25.68
N TYR A 37 -3.45 -2.55 -24.98
CA TYR A 37 -3.46 -2.10 -23.58
C TYR A 37 -3.00 -3.20 -22.64
N ARG A 38 -3.42 -4.45 -22.87
CA ARG A 38 -2.91 -5.62 -22.13
C ARG A 38 -1.39 -5.77 -22.28
N VAL A 39 -0.85 -5.52 -23.47
CA VAL A 39 0.62 -5.51 -23.71
C VAL A 39 1.31 -4.38 -22.95
N LEU A 40 0.76 -3.15 -22.97
CA LEU A 40 1.31 -2.03 -22.21
C LEU A 40 1.33 -2.32 -20.71
N ARG A 41 0.20 -2.75 -20.15
CA ARG A 41 0.09 -3.06 -18.73
C ARG A 41 1.05 -4.17 -18.34
N LYS A 42 1.13 -5.26 -19.10
CA LYS A 42 2.11 -6.32 -18.86
C LYS A 42 3.55 -5.80 -18.84
N LEU A 43 3.95 -5.00 -19.83
CA LEU A 43 5.29 -4.43 -19.88
C LEU A 43 5.57 -3.47 -18.72
N PHE A 44 4.59 -2.65 -18.32
CA PHE A 44 4.76 -1.70 -17.21
C PHE A 44 4.80 -2.41 -15.85
N LEU A 45 4.06 -3.50 -15.70
CA LEU A 45 4.13 -4.37 -14.52
C LEU A 45 5.50 -5.07 -14.40
N GLU A 46 6.07 -5.52 -15.52
CA GLU A 46 7.35 -6.24 -15.55
C GLU A 46 8.56 -5.30 -15.46
N LYS A 47 8.50 -4.12 -16.09
CA LYS A 47 9.67 -3.24 -16.28
C LYS A 47 9.51 -1.84 -15.71
N GLY A 48 8.32 -1.49 -15.20
CA GLY A 48 7.97 -0.13 -14.77
C GLY A 48 7.60 0.81 -15.93
N TRP A 49 7.25 2.06 -15.58
CA TRP A 49 6.95 3.10 -16.57
C TRP A 49 8.25 3.68 -17.16
N PRO A 50 8.42 3.70 -18.50
CA PRO A 50 9.60 4.32 -19.10
C PRO A 50 9.60 5.84 -18.82
N PRO A 51 10.67 6.42 -18.26
CA PRO A 51 10.72 7.85 -17.93
C PRO A 51 10.48 8.75 -19.14
N GLY A 52 10.99 8.36 -20.31
CA GLY A 52 10.87 9.11 -21.56
C GLY A 52 9.63 8.82 -22.40
N LEU A 53 8.70 7.95 -21.97
CA LEU A 53 7.52 7.59 -22.77
C LEU A 53 6.32 8.47 -22.42
N GLN A 54 5.84 9.20 -23.41
CA GLN A 54 4.53 9.87 -23.41
C GLN A 54 3.53 9.02 -24.18
N ILE A 55 2.31 8.89 -23.67
CA ILE A 55 1.24 8.15 -24.34
C ILE A 55 0.05 9.07 -24.52
N LYS A 56 -0.51 9.08 -25.72
CA LYS A 56 -1.77 9.74 -26.03
C LYS A 56 -2.75 8.71 -26.58
N ILE A 57 -3.96 8.73 -26.08
CA ILE A 57 -5.04 7.85 -26.51
C ILE A 57 -6.07 8.70 -27.23
N LEU A 58 -6.35 8.36 -28.48
CA LEU A 58 -7.39 8.96 -29.28
C LEU A 58 -8.72 8.25 -28.99
N SER A 59 -9.51 8.86 -28.12
CA SER A 59 -10.83 8.39 -27.70
C SER A 59 -11.95 8.95 -28.57
N ALA A 60 -12.88 8.09 -28.98
CA ALA A 60 -14.08 8.50 -29.72
C ALA A 60 -14.97 9.46 -28.91
N LYS A 61 -15.08 9.27 -27.58
CA LYS A 61 -15.86 10.13 -26.68
C LYS A 61 -15.07 11.36 -26.22
N TYR A 62 -13.82 11.18 -25.82
CA TYR A 62 -13.06 12.20 -25.08
C TYR A 62 -11.98 12.92 -25.90
N GLY A 63 -11.80 12.59 -27.18
CA GLY A 63 -10.72 13.11 -28.01
C GLY A 63 -9.34 12.59 -27.57
N LEU A 64 -8.29 13.38 -27.75
CA LEU A 64 -6.94 12.97 -27.35
C LEU A 64 -6.74 13.13 -25.84
N ILE A 65 -6.51 12.01 -25.14
CA ILE A 65 -6.39 11.96 -23.69
C ILE A 65 -5.10 11.28 -23.23
N ASN A 66 -4.72 11.52 -21.97
CA ASN A 66 -3.60 10.82 -21.33
C ASN A 66 -4.06 9.44 -20.80
N PRO A 67 -3.14 8.47 -20.67
CA PRO A 67 -3.45 7.14 -20.10
C PRO A 67 -3.97 7.19 -18.66
N THR A 68 -3.62 8.23 -17.91
CA THR A 68 -4.01 8.43 -16.51
C THR A 68 -5.33 9.20 -16.34
N ARG A 69 -5.97 9.64 -17.43
CA ARG A 69 -7.26 10.33 -17.34
C ARG A 69 -8.31 9.34 -16.82
N LEU A 70 -8.99 9.70 -15.74
CA LEU A 70 -10.17 8.97 -15.28
C LEU A 70 -11.30 9.18 -16.29
N ILE A 71 -11.85 8.08 -16.80
CA ILE A 71 -12.94 8.07 -17.78
C ILE A 71 -13.95 6.99 -17.42
N GLU A 72 -15.19 7.19 -17.85
CA GLU A 72 -16.29 6.25 -17.67
C GLU A 72 -16.32 5.24 -18.82
N PRO A 73 -16.84 4.02 -18.60
CA PRO A 73 -17.21 3.12 -19.67
C PRO A 73 -18.16 3.80 -20.67
N TYR A 74 -18.00 3.51 -21.95
CA TYR A 74 -18.86 4.00 -23.03
C TYR A 74 -18.74 3.08 -24.24
N ASP A 75 -19.71 3.08 -25.15
CA ASP A 75 -19.66 2.28 -26.38
C ASP A 75 -19.72 3.17 -27.63
N LEU A 76 -18.57 3.79 -27.95
CA LEU A 76 -18.40 4.65 -29.12
C LEU A 76 -17.07 4.31 -29.80
N ARG A 77 -17.06 4.36 -31.13
CA ARG A 77 -15.89 4.19 -32.01
C ARG A 77 -15.89 5.30 -33.06
N PHE A 78 -14.71 5.67 -33.57
CA PHE A 78 -14.66 6.50 -34.78
C PHE A 78 -14.96 5.69 -36.03
N ASP A 79 -15.76 6.29 -36.89
CA ASP A 79 -15.75 6.07 -38.33
C ASP A 79 -14.84 7.12 -39.01
N PRO A 80 -14.47 6.94 -40.30
CA PRO A 80 -13.59 7.88 -40.99
C PRO A 80 -14.08 9.34 -41.01
N LEU A 81 -15.39 9.59 -41.10
CA LEU A 81 -15.96 10.95 -41.14
C LEU A 81 -15.89 11.60 -39.76
N SER A 82 -16.30 10.88 -38.71
CA SER A 82 -16.20 11.40 -37.34
C SER A 82 -14.75 11.61 -36.91
N ALA A 83 -13.81 10.77 -37.34
CA ALA A 83 -12.38 10.98 -37.15
C ALA A 83 -11.90 12.26 -37.86
N LYS A 84 -12.29 12.48 -39.12
CA LYS A 84 -11.95 13.70 -39.87
C LYS A 84 -12.49 14.96 -39.17
N GLY A 85 -13.71 14.89 -38.64
CA GLY A 85 -14.30 15.96 -37.83
C GLY A 85 -13.52 16.30 -36.55
N LYS A 86 -12.73 15.36 -36.01
CA LYS A 86 -11.86 15.57 -34.84
C LYS A 86 -10.44 15.97 -35.19
N ASN A 87 -10.06 16.04 -36.47
CA ASN A 87 -8.70 16.32 -36.91
C ASN A 87 -8.16 17.65 -36.33
N SER A 88 -8.85 18.76 -36.61
CA SER A 88 -8.40 20.11 -36.20
C SER A 88 -8.18 20.23 -34.70
N ALA A 89 -9.07 19.63 -33.90
CA ALA A 89 -8.93 19.62 -32.44
C ALA A 89 -7.74 18.75 -31.97
N THR A 90 -7.56 17.57 -32.59
CA THR A 90 -6.48 16.65 -32.27
C THR A 90 -5.12 17.24 -32.61
N LEU A 91 -4.95 17.81 -33.81
CA LEU A 91 -3.71 18.48 -34.21
C LEU A 91 -3.39 19.69 -33.31
N ARG A 92 -4.41 20.45 -32.89
CA ARG A 92 -4.21 21.57 -31.94
C ARG A 92 -3.62 21.07 -30.62
N GLN A 93 -4.15 19.98 -30.07
CA GLN A 93 -3.66 19.37 -28.82
C GLN A 93 -2.26 18.76 -29.00
N LEU A 94 -1.95 18.16 -30.15
CA LEU A 94 -0.62 17.67 -30.46
C LEU A 94 0.41 18.80 -30.64
N ARG A 95 0.02 19.91 -31.28
CA ARG A 95 0.87 21.11 -31.37
C ARG A 95 1.17 21.71 -30.01
N GLU A 96 0.17 21.78 -29.12
CA GLU A 96 0.37 22.24 -27.75
C GLU A 96 1.35 21.32 -26.99
N PHE A 97 1.20 20.01 -27.14
CA PHE A 97 2.16 19.05 -26.60
C PHE A 97 3.56 19.26 -27.18
N ALA A 98 3.69 19.51 -28.48
CA ALA A 98 4.95 19.69 -29.18
C ALA A 98 5.73 20.95 -28.75
N LYS A 99 5.05 21.99 -28.24
CA LYS A 99 5.71 23.22 -27.71
C LYS A 99 6.71 22.94 -26.59
N THR A 100 6.44 21.92 -25.78
CA THR A 100 7.28 21.57 -24.62
C THR A 100 7.90 20.18 -24.73
N ASN A 101 7.63 19.45 -25.82
CA ASN A 101 8.09 18.08 -26.03
C ASN A 101 8.52 17.85 -27.47
N THR A 102 9.79 17.48 -27.68
CA THR A 102 10.32 17.13 -29.00
C THR A 102 10.78 15.67 -28.99
N PRO A 103 9.86 14.69 -29.13
CA PRO A 103 10.21 13.28 -29.03
C PRO A 103 11.20 12.87 -30.14
N ALA A 104 12.13 11.97 -29.85
CA ALA A 104 13.00 11.34 -30.85
C ALA A 104 12.17 10.54 -31.87
N SER A 105 11.14 9.84 -31.40
CA SER A 105 10.24 9.07 -32.25
C SER A 105 8.79 9.16 -31.81
N VAL A 106 7.89 9.13 -32.78
CA VAL A 106 6.43 9.05 -32.60
C VAL A 106 5.94 7.74 -33.20
N PHE A 107 5.48 6.82 -32.36
CA PHE A 107 4.89 5.55 -32.78
C PHE A 107 3.36 5.68 -32.83
N ILE A 108 2.77 5.40 -33.99
CA ILE A 108 1.34 5.58 -34.25
C ILE A 108 0.70 4.21 -34.46
N ASN A 109 -0.10 3.79 -33.49
CA ASN A 109 -0.84 2.52 -33.53
C ASN A 109 -2.34 2.79 -33.64
N LEU A 110 -2.77 3.24 -34.82
CA LEU A 110 -4.15 3.57 -35.14
C LEU A 110 -4.72 2.64 -36.23
N GLY A 111 -6.01 2.32 -36.13
CA GLY A 111 -6.79 1.69 -37.20
C GLY A 111 -7.04 2.66 -38.36
N ALA A 112 -7.44 2.16 -39.52
CA ALA A 112 -7.72 2.98 -40.71
C ALA A 112 -8.74 4.09 -40.39
N ASP A 113 -9.84 3.74 -39.71
CA ASP A 113 -10.90 4.69 -39.33
C ASP A 113 -10.41 5.84 -38.43
N TYR A 114 -9.33 5.63 -37.66
CA TYR A 114 -8.80 6.62 -36.73
C TYR A 114 -7.74 7.53 -37.38
N ARG A 115 -7.15 7.13 -38.51
CA ARG A 115 -6.07 7.89 -39.16
C ARG A 115 -6.48 9.31 -39.59
N PRO A 116 -7.68 9.56 -40.12
CA PRO A 116 -8.09 10.93 -40.51
C PRO A 116 -8.00 11.95 -39.37
N ALA A 117 -8.12 11.53 -38.10
CA ALA A 117 -8.03 12.42 -36.95
C ALA A 117 -6.62 12.97 -36.69
N ILE A 118 -5.58 12.40 -37.30
CA ILE A 118 -4.18 12.82 -37.12
C ILE A 118 -3.49 13.21 -38.43
N GLU A 119 -4.22 13.28 -39.54
CA GLU A 119 -3.68 13.71 -40.83
C GLU A 119 -2.95 15.06 -40.69
N GLY A 120 -1.68 15.12 -41.11
CA GLY A 120 -0.81 16.30 -40.93
C GLY A 120 0.06 16.29 -39.68
N ILE A 121 0.07 15.20 -38.90
CA ILE A 121 0.93 15.01 -37.74
C ILE A 121 2.43 15.13 -38.06
N GLU A 122 2.83 14.84 -39.30
CA GLU A 122 4.20 15.00 -39.82
C GLU A 122 4.66 16.44 -39.72
N LYS A 123 3.77 17.40 -39.98
CA LYS A 123 4.08 18.83 -39.84
C LYS A 123 4.21 19.24 -38.37
N VAL A 124 3.50 18.57 -37.47
CA VAL A 124 3.58 18.82 -36.02
C VAL A 124 4.91 18.31 -35.44
N PHE A 125 5.37 17.16 -35.91
CA PHE A 125 6.59 16.51 -35.40
C PHE A 125 7.68 16.38 -36.49
N ALA A 126 7.91 17.44 -37.26
CA ALA A 126 8.82 17.44 -38.42
C ALA A 126 10.25 16.97 -38.12
N HIS A 127 10.71 17.10 -36.87
CA HIS A 127 12.04 16.69 -36.43
C HIS A 127 12.08 15.34 -35.71
N SER A 128 11.02 14.54 -35.78
CA SER A 128 10.88 13.26 -35.08
C SER A 128 10.79 12.11 -36.08
N LYS A 129 11.32 10.93 -35.72
CA LYS A 129 11.10 9.71 -36.50
C LYS A 129 9.65 9.23 -36.31
N ILE A 130 8.81 9.38 -37.32
CA ILE A 130 7.42 8.92 -37.29
C ILE A 130 7.35 7.47 -37.78
N ILE A 131 6.68 6.61 -37.01
CA ILE A 131 6.54 5.18 -37.28
C ILE A 131 5.05 4.83 -37.27
N TYR A 132 4.53 4.42 -38.42
CA TYR A 132 3.17 3.91 -38.54
C TYR A 132 3.14 2.40 -38.34
N ALA A 133 2.22 1.93 -37.49
CA ALA A 133 1.90 0.52 -37.40
C ALA A 133 0.93 0.14 -38.53
N ASP A 134 1.34 -0.77 -39.40
CA ASP A 134 0.58 -1.28 -40.54
C ASP A 134 0.24 -2.77 -40.38
N GLY A 135 -0.70 -3.23 -41.20
CA GLY A 135 -1.17 -4.61 -41.23
C GLY A 135 -2.28 -4.93 -40.22
N PRO A 136 -2.65 -6.21 -40.05
CA PRO A 136 -3.66 -6.64 -39.09
C PRO A 136 -3.29 -6.31 -37.63
N ILE A 137 -4.29 -6.33 -36.74
CA ILE A 137 -4.12 -5.93 -35.33
C ILE A 137 -2.98 -6.67 -34.61
N GLY A 138 -2.77 -7.96 -34.91
CA GLY A 138 -1.68 -8.76 -34.35
C GLY A 138 -0.30 -8.27 -34.78
N MET A 139 -0.13 -7.88 -36.05
CA MET A 139 1.14 -7.33 -36.56
C MET A 139 1.43 -5.96 -35.96
N LYS A 140 0.40 -5.09 -35.88
CA LYS A 140 0.53 -3.78 -35.23
C LYS A 140 0.95 -3.90 -33.77
N MET A 141 0.33 -4.82 -33.03
CA MET A 141 0.67 -5.13 -31.65
C MET A 141 2.12 -5.63 -31.52
N LYS A 142 2.55 -6.56 -32.38
CA LYS A 142 3.92 -7.10 -32.37
C LYS A 142 4.95 -5.99 -32.57
N ARG A 143 4.76 -5.14 -33.59
CA ARG A 143 5.64 -3.98 -33.87
C ARG A 143 5.67 -2.99 -32.70
N MET A 144 4.51 -2.69 -32.11
CA MET A 144 4.43 -1.82 -30.93
C MET A 144 5.20 -2.42 -29.75
N LYS A 145 5.05 -3.72 -29.48
CA LYS A 145 5.74 -4.43 -28.41
C LYS A 145 7.25 -4.42 -28.62
N GLU A 146 7.72 -4.66 -29.83
CA GLU A 146 9.15 -4.60 -30.20
C GLU A 146 9.72 -3.19 -30.00
N TRP A 147 9.00 -2.17 -30.46
CA TRP A 147 9.38 -0.78 -30.24
C TRP A 147 9.44 -0.42 -28.75
N LEU A 148 8.42 -0.80 -27.97
CA LEU A 148 8.39 -0.61 -26.52
C LEU A 148 9.56 -1.31 -25.82
N LYS A 149 9.90 -2.54 -26.23
CA LYS A 149 11.03 -3.29 -25.66
C LYS A 149 12.38 -2.60 -25.86
N GLY A 150 12.53 -1.82 -26.93
CA GLY A 150 13.72 -1.01 -27.21
C GLY A 150 13.84 0.25 -26.35
N LEU A 151 12.78 0.62 -25.61
CA LEU A 151 12.82 1.79 -24.74
C LEU A 151 13.64 1.54 -23.48
N ARG A 152 14.14 2.63 -22.91
CA ARG A 152 14.80 2.60 -21.61
C ARG A 152 13.78 2.48 -20.48
N TYR A 153 13.92 1.41 -19.71
CA TYR A 153 13.19 1.22 -18.46
C TYR A 153 14.11 1.49 -17.28
N GLY A 154 13.76 2.48 -16.47
CA GLY A 154 14.51 2.82 -15.28
C GLY A 154 13.63 3.59 -14.33
N THR A 155 13.69 3.23 -13.05
CA THR A 155 13.17 3.99 -11.91
C THR A 155 14.35 4.19 -10.96
N ALA A 156 14.34 5.26 -10.18
CA ALA A 156 15.32 5.49 -9.12
C ALA A 156 15.47 4.22 -8.28
N ALA A 157 16.69 3.94 -7.83
CA ALA A 157 17.02 2.66 -7.21
C ALA A 157 17.44 2.85 -5.77
N ILE A 158 17.13 1.85 -4.96
CA ILE A 158 17.68 1.70 -3.61
C ILE A 158 18.91 0.80 -3.70
N LYS A 159 20.00 1.21 -3.05
CA LYS A 159 21.25 0.45 -3.04
C LYS A 159 21.00 -0.96 -2.47
N GLY A 160 21.57 -1.99 -3.09
CA GLY A 160 21.40 -3.39 -2.65
C GLY A 160 20.12 -4.08 -3.11
N VAL A 161 19.15 -3.37 -3.72
CA VAL A 161 17.93 -3.99 -4.26
C VAL A 161 18.13 -4.39 -5.74
N PRO A 162 18.02 -5.69 -6.08
CA PRO A 162 18.12 -6.17 -7.46
C PRO A 162 17.11 -5.50 -8.39
N ARG A 163 17.48 -5.30 -9.66
CA ARG A 163 16.59 -4.67 -10.68
C ARG A 163 15.23 -5.36 -10.81
N THR A 164 15.20 -6.67 -10.58
CA THR A 164 14.01 -7.54 -10.65
C THR A 164 13.02 -7.31 -9.50
N ARG A 165 13.42 -6.65 -8.41
CA ARG A 165 12.59 -6.41 -7.21
C ARG A 165 12.39 -4.90 -6.95
N ARG A 166 12.43 -4.05 -7.98
CA ARG A 166 12.44 -2.58 -7.82
C ARG A 166 11.06 -1.92 -7.74
N SER A 167 9.96 -2.65 -7.84
CA SER A 167 8.65 -2.01 -7.84
C SER A 167 7.57 -2.88 -7.25
N TYR A 168 6.65 -2.16 -6.59
CA TYR A 168 5.58 -2.65 -5.76
C TYR A 168 6.02 -3.37 -4.49
N LEU A 169 7.04 -2.80 -3.83
CA LEU A 169 7.55 -3.30 -2.56
C LEU A 169 6.55 -3.04 -1.42
N TYR A 170 6.36 -4.06 -0.57
CA TYR A 170 5.58 -3.95 0.65
C TYR A 170 6.49 -3.76 1.87
N PHE A 171 6.33 -2.64 2.55
CA PHE A 171 6.98 -2.37 3.83
C PHE A 171 6.03 -2.67 4.99
N PHE A 172 6.49 -3.49 5.94
CA PHE A 172 5.73 -3.80 7.14
C PHE A 172 6.17 -2.87 8.28
N PRO A 173 5.29 -1.99 8.80
CA PRO A 173 5.60 -1.16 9.95
C PRO A 173 5.84 -2.00 11.20
N ASP A 174 6.92 -1.71 11.94
CA ASP A 174 7.19 -2.32 13.23
C ASP A 174 6.03 -2.07 14.20
N TRP A 175 5.45 -3.16 14.65
CA TRP A 175 4.34 -3.18 15.61
C TRP A 175 4.60 -4.22 16.70
N ASP A 176 5.87 -4.38 17.10
CA ASP A 176 6.32 -5.50 17.94
C ASP A 176 5.95 -6.85 17.33
N ASP A 177 6.37 -7.03 16.08
CA ASP A 177 6.10 -8.15 15.16
C ASP A 177 6.85 -9.44 15.49
N PHE A 178 6.99 -9.73 16.78
CA PHE A 178 7.61 -10.94 17.29
C PHE A 178 6.61 -11.79 18.05
N ILE A 179 6.91 -13.09 18.07
CA ILE A 179 6.22 -14.15 18.80
C ILE A 179 7.23 -14.89 19.67
N TYR A 180 6.75 -15.74 20.58
CA TYR A 180 7.59 -16.62 21.40
C TYR A 180 7.44 -18.06 20.90
N GLU A 181 8.58 -18.74 20.71
CA GLU A 181 8.65 -20.15 20.27
C GLU A 181 9.33 -21.04 21.33
N PRO A 182 8.86 -22.28 21.57
CA PRO A 182 7.67 -22.88 20.97
C PRO A 182 6.38 -22.18 21.42
N PHE A 183 5.30 -22.33 20.63
CA PHE A 183 3.98 -21.80 21.02
C PHE A 183 3.47 -22.46 22.31
N SER A 184 2.96 -21.65 23.24
CA SER A 184 2.20 -22.10 24.41
C SER A 184 0.82 -21.46 24.40
N ALA A 185 -0.19 -22.27 24.74
CA ALA A 185 -1.58 -21.85 24.90
C ALA A 185 -1.87 -21.21 26.28
N ASP A 186 -0.90 -21.25 27.21
CA ASP A 186 -1.04 -20.67 28.56
C ASP A 186 -0.96 -19.13 28.50
N ASP A 187 -2.03 -18.47 28.92
CA ASP A 187 -2.15 -17.01 28.95
C ASP A 187 -1.77 -16.37 30.29
N GLY A 188 -1.47 -17.19 31.32
CA GLY A 188 -1.27 -16.76 32.70
C GLY A 188 0.19 -16.51 33.13
N ARG A 189 1.18 -16.94 32.35
CA ARG A 189 2.62 -16.80 32.69
C ARG A 189 3.36 -15.83 31.78
N SER A 190 4.50 -15.33 32.25
CA SER A 190 5.46 -14.64 31.38
C SER A 190 5.76 -15.53 30.18
N PRO A 191 5.82 -15.01 28.94
CA PRO A 191 5.99 -15.86 27.77
C PRO A 191 7.24 -16.72 27.91
N GLU A 192 7.06 -18.02 28.06
CA GLU A 192 8.16 -18.98 28.01
C GLU A 192 8.64 -19.10 26.55
N GLY A 193 9.94 -19.31 26.36
CA GLY A 193 10.53 -19.53 25.05
C GLY A 193 11.28 -18.34 24.43
N THR A 194 11.70 -18.54 23.19
CA THR A 194 12.59 -17.62 22.48
C THR A 194 11.78 -16.59 21.70
N LYS A 195 12.13 -15.31 21.87
CA LYS A 195 11.60 -14.22 21.04
C LYS A 195 12.07 -14.36 19.60
N THR A 196 11.12 -14.57 18.70
CA THR A 196 11.32 -14.82 17.27
C THR A 196 10.58 -13.77 16.45
N TYR A 197 11.28 -13.02 15.60
CA TYR A 197 10.67 -12.03 14.71
C TYR A 197 9.94 -12.70 13.53
N ALA A 198 8.98 -12.00 12.93
CA ALA A 198 8.21 -12.49 11.79
C ALA A 198 9.10 -13.01 10.63
N HIS A 199 10.20 -12.33 10.33
CA HIS A 199 11.13 -12.72 9.27
C HIS A 199 12.00 -13.94 9.63
N GLU A 200 12.18 -14.23 10.92
CA GLU A 200 12.84 -15.44 11.40
C GLU A 200 11.88 -16.63 11.28
N ALA A 201 10.64 -16.47 11.80
CA ALA A 201 9.62 -17.52 11.76
C ALA A 201 9.23 -17.95 10.33
N CYS A 202 9.26 -17.02 9.37
CA CYS A 202 8.91 -17.31 7.98
C CYS A 202 10.05 -17.91 7.14
N GLY A 203 11.29 -17.95 7.66
CA GLY A 203 12.47 -18.43 6.96
C GLY A 203 12.63 -17.80 5.56
N LYS A 204 12.63 -18.61 4.51
CA LYS A 204 12.78 -18.13 3.11
C LYS A 204 11.53 -17.41 2.55
N ARG A 205 10.36 -17.53 3.19
CA ARG A 205 9.07 -17.01 2.69
C ARG A 205 8.59 -15.77 3.46
N ILE A 206 9.51 -14.83 3.72
CA ILE A 206 9.23 -13.58 4.44
C ILE A 206 8.09 -12.80 3.75
N PRO A 207 7.04 -12.35 4.48
CA PRO A 207 5.83 -11.78 3.89
C PRO A 207 5.90 -10.25 3.72
N PHE A 208 7.08 -9.71 3.46
CA PHE A 208 7.33 -8.29 3.20
C PHE A 208 8.72 -8.10 2.60
N ASP A 209 8.94 -6.96 1.94
CA ASP A 209 10.21 -6.60 1.30
C ASP A 209 11.08 -5.70 2.19
N GLY A 210 10.48 -5.05 3.16
CA GLY A 210 11.17 -4.18 4.11
C GLY A 210 10.39 -4.00 5.41
N ILE A 211 11.09 -3.53 6.43
CA ILE A 211 10.52 -3.15 7.72
C ILE A 211 10.60 -1.63 7.83
N LEU A 212 9.49 -1.01 8.21
CA LEU A 212 9.39 0.43 8.44
C LEU A 212 9.45 0.73 9.95
N LEU A 213 10.34 1.63 10.36
CA LEU A 213 10.51 2.04 11.75
C LEU A 213 10.34 3.55 11.89
N SER A 214 9.47 3.97 12.81
CA SER A 214 9.17 5.37 13.09
C SER A 214 10.11 5.96 14.15
N LEU A 215 10.76 7.09 13.88
CA LEU A 215 11.57 7.82 14.86
C LEU A 215 10.74 8.26 16.08
N ALA A 216 9.43 8.47 15.93
CA ALA A 216 8.54 8.80 17.04
C ALA A 216 8.54 7.73 18.14
N HIS A 217 8.91 6.48 17.83
CA HIS A 217 9.13 5.40 18.81
C HIS A 217 10.12 5.80 19.92
N LEU A 218 11.10 6.66 19.60
CA LEU A 218 12.06 7.21 20.58
C LEU A 218 11.41 8.07 21.66
N LEU A 219 10.34 8.79 21.30
CA LEU A 219 9.65 9.74 22.17
C LEU A 219 8.63 9.05 23.06
N VAL A 220 7.90 8.08 22.49
CA VAL A 220 6.81 7.38 23.19
C VAL A 220 7.31 6.25 24.10
N GLY A 221 8.61 5.98 24.13
CA GLY A 221 9.18 4.90 24.94
C GLY A 221 8.79 3.50 24.48
N LYS A 222 8.47 3.32 23.19
CA LYS A 222 7.98 2.04 22.63
C LYS A 222 8.74 1.64 21.37
N GLY A 223 8.56 0.38 20.94
CA GLY A 223 9.11 -0.12 19.68
C GLY A 223 10.61 -0.41 19.70
N ALA A 224 11.12 -0.91 18.57
CA ALA A 224 12.51 -1.36 18.47
C ALA A 224 13.53 -0.24 18.69
N LEU A 225 13.27 0.96 18.18
CA LEU A 225 14.20 2.08 18.27
C LEU A 225 14.50 2.47 19.72
N HIS A 226 13.46 2.64 20.56
CA HIS A 226 13.63 2.97 21.98
C HIS A 226 14.40 1.89 22.75
N ARG A 227 14.12 0.60 22.50
CA ARG A 227 14.81 -0.51 23.16
C ARG A 227 16.32 -0.52 22.97
N PHE A 228 16.83 0.09 21.90
CA PHE A 228 18.24 0.01 21.51
C PHE A 228 19.00 1.34 21.57
N THR A 229 18.40 2.42 22.08
CA THR A 229 19.06 3.75 22.16
C THR A 229 20.01 3.95 23.34
N ASN A 230 19.89 3.18 24.42
CA ASN A 230 20.69 3.32 25.63
C ASN A 230 22.11 2.72 25.53
N THR A 231 22.76 2.84 24.38
CA THR A 231 24.14 2.35 24.21
C THR A 231 25.10 3.52 23.97
N ASN A 232 26.09 3.64 24.86
CA ASN A 232 27.12 4.68 24.96
C ASN A 232 27.83 4.94 23.62
N GLY A 233 27.29 5.84 22.79
CA GLY A 233 27.98 6.43 21.63
C GLY A 233 28.26 5.51 20.43
N GLN A 234 28.14 4.18 20.55
CA GLN A 234 28.41 3.25 19.44
C GLN A 234 27.26 3.23 18.40
N ARG A 235 27.61 2.96 17.14
CA ARG A 235 26.65 2.77 16.04
C ARG A 235 25.72 1.61 16.37
N VAL A 236 24.43 1.90 16.56
CA VAL A 236 23.42 0.86 16.77
C VAL A 236 23.04 0.30 15.41
N LEU A 237 23.65 -0.82 15.02
CA LEU A 237 23.24 -1.54 13.82
C LEU A 237 21.90 -2.23 14.10
N LEU A 238 20.78 -1.54 13.86
CA LEU A 238 19.43 -2.08 14.07
C LEU A 238 19.24 -3.40 13.36
N ARG A 239 19.79 -3.54 12.15
CA ARG A 239 19.81 -4.79 11.39
C ARG A 239 20.31 -5.98 12.23
N ARG A 240 21.40 -5.82 12.99
CA ARG A 240 21.95 -6.86 13.86
C ARG A 240 21.06 -7.11 15.08
N ARG A 241 20.55 -6.05 15.71
CA ARG A 241 19.69 -6.14 16.91
C ARG A 241 18.35 -6.80 16.63
N LEU A 242 17.77 -6.52 15.47
CA LEU A 242 16.52 -7.08 14.99
C LEU A 242 16.72 -8.34 14.14
N ARG A 243 17.96 -8.81 13.96
CA ARG A 243 18.33 -10.00 13.18
C ARG A 243 17.78 -10.00 11.74
N ILE A 244 17.67 -8.79 11.15
CA ILE A 244 17.10 -8.58 9.82
C ILE A 244 18.08 -9.06 8.73
N PRO A 245 17.68 -9.97 7.84
CA PRO A 245 18.55 -10.49 6.81
C PRO A 245 18.86 -9.43 5.72
N PRO A 246 19.99 -9.53 4.99
CA PRO A 246 20.43 -8.49 4.04
C PRO A 246 19.44 -8.17 2.91
N ASN A 247 18.54 -9.10 2.59
CA ASN A 247 17.53 -8.96 1.53
C ASN A 247 16.27 -8.21 1.96
N ILE A 248 16.16 -7.81 3.23
CA ILE A 248 15.05 -7.02 3.78
C ILE A 248 15.53 -5.59 4.03
N LEU A 249 14.79 -4.63 3.49
CA LEU A 249 15.09 -3.21 3.58
C LEU A 249 14.70 -2.64 4.95
N LEU A 250 15.50 -1.71 5.46
CA LEU A 250 15.18 -0.87 6.61
C LEU A 250 14.76 0.52 6.13
N PHE A 251 13.51 0.88 6.39
CA PHE A 251 12.93 2.17 6.01
C PHE A 251 12.61 3.00 7.26
N GLY A 252 13.26 4.15 7.41
CA GLY A 252 13.01 5.11 8.49
C GLY A 252 11.90 6.09 8.12
N ASP A 253 10.92 6.21 9.01
CA ASP A 253 9.84 7.20 8.98
C ASP A 253 9.99 8.16 10.17
N CYS A 254 9.60 9.42 10.05
CA CYS A 254 9.59 10.34 11.19
C CYS A 254 8.40 10.07 12.14
N GLY A 255 7.33 9.45 11.63
CA GLY A 255 6.19 9.03 12.45
C GLY A 255 5.12 10.10 12.64
N ALA A 256 4.80 10.87 11.61
CA ALA A 256 3.95 12.06 11.74
C ALA A 256 2.53 11.82 12.25
N PHE A 257 2.02 10.58 12.20
CA PHE A 257 0.77 10.24 12.88
C PHE A 257 0.87 10.33 14.40
N SER A 258 2.04 10.07 15.00
CA SER A 258 2.24 10.09 16.45
C SER A 258 2.24 11.49 17.05
N TYR A 259 2.62 12.51 16.27
CA TYR A 259 2.66 13.92 16.67
C TYR A 259 1.71 14.78 15.82
N ALA A 260 0.71 14.18 15.18
CA ALA A 260 -0.23 14.92 14.32
C ALA A 260 -1.00 16.02 15.09
N GLY A 261 -1.15 15.84 16.41
CA GLY A 261 -1.77 16.81 17.30
C GLY A 261 -0.86 17.92 17.82
N ASP A 262 0.45 17.81 17.60
CA ASP A 262 1.42 18.78 18.11
C ASP A 262 1.48 20.02 17.21
N ALA A 263 2.03 21.12 17.74
CA ALA A 263 2.16 22.37 16.99
C ALA A 263 3.22 22.25 15.88
N GLU A 264 4.31 21.52 16.15
CA GLU A 264 5.44 21.32 15.26
C GLU A 264 5.99 19.89 15.38
N PRO A 265 6.68 19.37 14.35
CA PRO A 265 7.34 18.07 14.43
C PRO A 265 8.42 18.03 15.53
N PRO A 266 8.57 16.90 16.24
CA PRO A 266 9.52 16.77 17.34
C PRO A 266 10.97 16.56 16.89
N PHE A 267 11.22 16.43 15.58
CA PHE A 267 12.55 16.23 15.01
C PHE A 267 12.84 17.31 13.98
N THR A 268 14.03 17.89 14.03
CA THR A 268 14.53 18.71 12.92
C THR A 268 14.98 17.82 11.76
N PRO A 269 15.01 18.34 10.52
CA PRO A 269 15.55 17.61 9.36
C PRO A 269 16.97 17.09 9.60
N TRP A 270 17.85 17.92 10.18
CA TRP A 270 19.20 17.50 10.55
C TRP A 270 19.22 16.32 11.53
N ARG A 271 18.42 16.40 12.59
CA ARG A 271 18.38 15.34 13.63
C ARG A 271 17.84 14.03 13.07
N ALA A 272 16.79 14.08 12.25
CA ALA A 272 16.24 12.89 11.60
C ALA A 272 17.29 12.22 10.71
N ALA A 273 18.00 13.00 9.87
CA ALA A 273 19.04 12.48 9.00
C ALA A 273 20.19 11.81 9.78
N GLN A 274 20.64 12.44 10.87
CA GLN A 274 21.65 11.87 11.76
C GLN A 274 21.20 10.55 12.39
N LEU A 275 19.94 10.46 12.84
CA LEU A 275 19.39 9.24 13.41
C LEU A 275 19.30 8.12 12.37
N TYR A 276 18.81 8.41 11.16
CA TYR A 276 18.75 7.40 10.09
C TYR A 276 20.13 6.85 9.74
N HIS A 277 21.14 7.71 9.69
CA HIS A 277 22.53 7.29 9.50
C HIS A 277 23.05 6.44 10.66
N LYS A 278 22.88 6.91 11.90
CA LYS A 278 23.32 6.22 13.13
C LYS A 278 22.75 4.80 13.22
N PHE A 279 21.48 4.65 12.86
CA PHE A 279 20.77 3.38 12.93
C PHE A 279 20.97 2.46 11.71
N GLY A 280 21.60 2.97 10.65
CA GLY A 280 21.93 2.19 9.45
C GLY A 280 20.73 1.83 8.59
N PHE A 281 19.80 2.78 8.41
CA PHE A 281 18.68 2.63 7.49
C PHE A 281 19.13 2.55 6.02
N ASP A 282 18.34 1.91 5.17
CA ASP A 282 18.54 1.89 3.71
C ASP A 282 17.82 3.07 3.05
N ILE A 283 16.69 3.51 3.62
CA ILE A 283 15.87 4.64 3.18
C ILE A 283 15.50 5.48 4.40
N GLY A 284 15.53 6.81 4.29
CA GLY A 284 15.06 7.73 5.32
C GLY A 284 14.10 8.77 4.75
N ALA A 285 12.89 8.86 5.33
CA ALA A 285 11.89 9.85 4.97
C ALA A 285 12.17 11.21 5.63
N SER A 286 12.04 12.29 4.85
CA SER A 286 12.12 13.66 5.36
C SER A 286 11.03 13.93 6.40
N VAL A 287 11.34 14.79 7.38
CA VAL A 287 10.37 15.17 8.42
C VAL A 287 9.15 15.87 7.82
N ASP A 288 7.95 15.32 8.03
CA ASP A 288 6.70 15.92 7.60
C ASP A 288 5.76 16.29 8.77
N HIS A 289 4.73 17.06 8.43
CA HIS A 289 3.63 17.38 9.32
C HIS A 289 2.29 17.22 8.59
N ILE A 290 1.51 16.21 8.97
CA ILE A 290 0.27 15.87 8.28
C ILE A 290 -0.77 17.01 8.45
N PRO A 291 -1.28 17.58 7.34
CA PRO A 291 -2.30 18.62 7.39
C PRO A 291 -3.70 18.00 7.48
N LEU A 292 -3.98 17.26 8.57
CA LEU A 292 -5.30 16.66 8.78
C LEU A 292 -6.39 17.74 8.93
N PRO A 293 -7.62 17.48 8.44
CA PRO A 293 -8.75 18.40 8.65
C PRO A 293 -9.17 18.47 10.12
N GLU A 294 -8.97 17.38 10.86
CA GLU A 294 -9.27 17.27 12.28
C GLU A 294 -8.08 16.65 13.02
N ILE A 295 -7.85 17.16 14.22
CA ILE A 295 -6.86 16.65 15.16
C ILE A 295 -7.60 15.99 16.32
N VAL A 296 -7.11 14.83 16.74
CA VAL A 296 -7.60 14.14 17.93
C VAL A 296 -6.75 14.55 19.13
N GLY A 297 -7.36 15.17 20.14
CA GLY A 297 -6.76 15.46 21.44
C GLY A 297 -7.39 14.61 22.54
N ARG A 298 -6.70 14.50 23.68
CA ARG A 298 -7.27 13.94 24.92
C ARG A 298 -7.47 15.04 25.93
N GLN A 299 -8.62 15.06 26.59
CA GLN A 299 -8.86 15.91 27.76
C GLN A 299 -8.28 15.28 29.03
N THR A 300 -8.26 16.06 30.11
CA THR A 300 -7.78 15.66 31.45
C THR A 300 -8.57 14.51 32.04
N ASP A 301 -9.85 14.34 31.68
CA ASP A 301 -10.72 13.23 32.07
C ASP A 301 -10.52 11.97 31.21
N GLY A 302 -9.62 12.00 30.22
CA GLY A 302 -9.35 10.91 29.29
C GLY A 302 -10.30 10.86 28.09
N SER A 303 -11.29 11.76 27.98
CA SER A 303 -12.18 11.84 26.83
C SER A 303 -11.43 12.29 25.58
N VAL A 304 -11.86 11.78 24.42
CA VAL A 304 -11.24 12.06 23.12
C VAL A 304 -12.02 13.18 22.43
N VAL A 305 -11.34 14.29 22.14
CA VAL A 305 -11.94 15.44 21.45
C VAL A 305 -11.36 15.60 20.07
N LYS A 306 -12.22 15.69 19.07
CA LYS A 306 -11.84 16.08 17.71
C LYS A 306 -11.93 17.59 17.58
N ARG A 307 -10.85 18.22 17.15
CA ARG A 307 -10.79 19.68 16.92
C ARG A 307 -10.49 19.92 15.45
N PRO A 308 -11.30 20.74 14.75
CA PRO A 308 -11.02 21.09 13.36
C PRO A 308 -9.75 21.94 13.29
N LEU A 309 -8.91 21.65 12.30
CA LEU A 309 -7.71 22.42 12.02
C LEU A 309 -8.01 23.49 10.97
N SER A 310 -7.67 24.75 11.26
CA SER A 310 -7.93 25.85 10.31
C SER A 310 -7.23 25.62 8.98
N ALA A 311 -7.82 26.13 7.89
CA ALA A 311 -7.21 26.04 6.56
C ALA A 311 -5.80 26.66 6.50
N ASN A 312 -5.57 27.72 7.27
CA ASN A 312 -4.25 28.35 7.38
C ASN A 312 -3.23 27.41 8.07
N ALA A 313 -3.62 26.75 9.16
CA ALA A 313 -2.75 25.79 9.85
C ALA A 313 -2.44 24.58 8.96
N GLN A 314 -3.44 24.03 8.25
CA GLN A 314 -3.23 22.97 7.26
C GLN A 314 -2.24 23.39 6.16
N ARG A 315 -2.39 24.62 5.63
CA ARG A 315 -1.45 25.18 4.63
C ARG A 315 -0.05 25.35 5.20
N LYS A 316 0.09 25.86 6.44
CA LYS A 316 1.38 26.01 7.13
C LYS A 316 2.09 24.67 7.27
N ARG A 317 1.38 23.62 7.72
CA ARG A 317 1.93 22.25 7.85
C ARG A 317 2.40 21.67 6.51
N MET A 318 1.63 21.87 5.44
CA MET A 318 2.02 21.46 4.09
C MET A 318 3.30 22.18 3.60
N LEU A 319 3.41 23.49 3.85
CA LEU A 319 4.59 24.27 3.45
C LEU A 319 5.82 23.89 4.28
N LEU A 320 5.67 23.76 5.60
CA LEU A 320 6.69 23.30 6.53
C LEU A 320 7.25 21.93 6.10
N THR A 321 6.38 21.00 5.72
CA THR A 321 6.80 19.69 5.20
C THR A 321 7.74 19.83 3.98
N ARG A 322 7.42 20.75 3.07
CA ARG A 322 8.25 21.04 1.90
C ARG A 322 9.58 21.68 2.27
N ASP A 323 9.58 22.63 3.20
CA ASP A 323 10.81 23.29 3.69
C ASP A 323 11.74 22.27 4.39
N ASN A 324 11.16 21.43 5.26
CA ASN A 324 11.88 20.34 5.90
C ASN A 324 12.50 19.35 4.90
N ALA A 325 11.80 19.04 3.80
CA ALA A 325 12.32 18.15 2.77
C ALA A 325 13.51 18.78 2.02
N GLU A 326 13.51 20.09 1.79
CA GLU A 326 14.63 20.79 1.17
C GLU A 326 15.88 20.74 2.07
N GLU A 327 15.72 21.09 3.35
CA GLU A 327 16.79 21.04 4.35
C GLU A 327 17.32 19.60 4.53
N PHE A 328 16.42 18.62 4.66
CA PHE A 328 16.77 17.21 4.83
C PHE A 328 17.67 16.72 3.69
N LEU A 329 17.33 17.05 2.45
CA LEU A 329 18.12 16.66 1.28
C LEU A 329 19.48 17.36 1.26
N ALA A 330 19.54 18.64 1.63
CA ALA A 330 20.77 19.40 1.73
C ALA A 330 21.72 18.78 2.77
N VAL A 331 21.21 18.46 3.97
CA VAL A 331 21.97 17.80 5.04
C VAL A 331 22.49 16.43 4.56
N CYS A 332 21.64 15.60 3.95
CA CYS A 332 22.06 14.29 3.46
C CYS A 332 23.19 14.37 2.42
N LYS A 333 23.14 15.37 1.53
CA LYS A 333 24.19 15.61 0.53
C LYS A 333 25.47 16.12 1.19
N GLN A 334 25.38 17.09 2.09
CA GLN A 334 26.54 17.69 2.78
C GLN A 334 27.29 16.66 3.62
N GLN A 335 26.56 15.78 4.32
CA GLN A 335 27.14 14.75 5.19
C GLN A 335 27.49 13.45 4.45
N ASN A 336 27.18 13.37 3.15
CA ASN A 336 27.39 12.19 2.30
C ASN A 336 26.83 10.90 2.92
N TYR A 337 25.60 10.95 3.46
CA TYR A 337 24.97 9.79 4.06
C TYR A 337 24.66 8.70 3.04
N SER A 338 24.84 7.43 3.43
CA SER A 338 24.73 6.27 2.54
C SER A 338 23.30 5.80 2.27
N PHE A 339 22.34 6.19 3.11
CA PHE A 339 20.93 5.85 2.93
C PHE A 339 20.29 6.70 1.84
N VAL A 340 19.21 6.23 1.24
CA VAL A 340 18.48 6.98 0.21
C VAL A 340 17.53 7.99 0.87
N PRO A 341 17.70 9.31 0.64
CA PRO A 341 16.74 10.29 1.13
C PRO A 341 15.45 10.23 0.30
N LEU A 342 14.31 10.11 0.98
CA LEU A 342 12.98 10.10 0.40
C LEU A 342 12.22 11.35 0.87
N GLY A 343 11.72 12.15 -0.07
CA GLY A 343 10.97 13.37 0.24
C GLY A 343 9.49 13.09 0.42
N VAL A 344 8.92 13.44 1.58
CA VAL A 344 7.50 13.22 1.90
C VAL A 344 6.66 14.39 1.42
N ILE A 345 5.79 14.17 0.44
CA ILE A 345 4.88 15.17 -0.07
C ILE A 345 3.55 15.09 0.69
N GLN A 346 3.16 16.21 1.28
CA GLN A 346 1.81 16.45 1.80
C GLN A 346 1.03 17.36 0.85
N GLY A 347 -0.30 17.22 0.83
CA GLY A 347 -1.18 18.03 -0.01
C GLY A 347 -2.61 18.10 0.52
N LEU A 348 -3.27 19.23 0.26
CA LEU A 348 -4.68 19.50 0.60
C LEU A 348 -5.66 19.12 -0.53
N SER A 349 -5.14 18.96 -1.74
CA SER A 349 -5.87 18.60 -2.94
C SER A 349 -4.95 17.96 -3.98
N THR A 350 -5.51 17.26 -4.97
CA THR A 350 -4.73 16.72 -6.10
C THR A 350 -3.81 17.76 -6.75
N ARG A 351 -4.31 19.00 -6.94
CA ARG A 351 -3.51 20.10 -7.52
C ARG A 351 -2.31 20.46 -6.63
N SER A 352 -2.50 20.47 -5.31
CA SER A 352 -1.40 20.76 -4.39
C SER A 352 -0.34 19.65 -4.37
N TYR A 353 -0.73 18.36 -4.43
CA TYR A 353 0.22 17.24 -4.56
C TYR A 353 1.08 17.38 -5.82
N VAL A 354 0.46 17.68 -6.97
CA VAL A 354 1.19 17.88 -8.24
C VAL A 354 2.11 19.10 -8.17
N LYS A 355 1.64 20.21 -7.58
CA LYS A 355 2.48 21.41 -7.40
C LYS A 355 3.71 21.10 -6.54
N ARG A 356 3.53 20.47 -5.39
CA ARG A 356 4.63 20.07 -4.49
C ARG A 356 5.57 19.09 -5.16
N LEU A 357 5.04 18.11 -5.89
CA LEU A 357 5.87 17.17 -6.63
C LEU A 357 6.85 17.86 -7.58
N HIS A 358 6.43 18.90 -8.30
CA HIS A 358 7.35 19.65 -9.16
C HIS A 358 8.51 20.24 -8.38
N GLU A 359 8.24 20.85 -7.23
CA GLU A 359 9.28 21.42 -6.35
C GLU A 359 10.26 20.33 -5.86
N TYR A 360 9.78 19.14 -5.51
CA TYR A 360 10.63 18.03 -5.05
C TYR A 360 11.53 17.50 -6.18
N ILE A 361 11.03 17.48 -7.43
CA ILE A 361 11.84 17.16 -8.60
C ILE A 361 12.91 18.22 -8.82
N ASP A 362 12.56 19.50 -8.65
CA ASP A 362 13.49 20.64 -8.77
C ASP A 362 14.60 20.59 -7.70
N MET A 363 14.27 20.21 -6.46
CA MET A 363 15.25 19.93 -5.39
C MET A 363 16.21 18.77 -5.73
N GLY A 364 15.80 17.88 -6.63
CA GLY A 364 16.57 16.74 -7.10
C GLY A 364 16.27 15.42 -6.39
N TYR A 365 15.08 15.27 -5.79
CA TYR A 365 14.64 13.99 -5.26
C TYR A 365 14.45 12.96 -6.38
N GLY A 366 15.06 11.78 -6.22
CA GLY A 366 14.77 10.59 -7.02
C GLY A 366 13.69 9.70 -6.40
N HIS A 367 13.40 9.90 -5.11
CA HIS A 367 12.45 9.12 -4.33
C HIS A 367 11.53 10.06 -3.57
N VAL A 368 10.23 9.88 -3.74
CA VAL A 368 9.19 10.67 -3.06
C VAL A 368 8.16 9.74 -2.45
N ALA A 369 7.49 10.21 -1.40
CA ALA A 369 6.31 9.57 -0.85
C ALA A 369 5.11 10.51 -0.87
N LEU A 370 3.91 9.95 -0.97
CA LEU A 370 2.66 10.67 -0.77
C LEU A 370 2.14 10.35 0.64
N GLY A 371 2.22 11.34 1.53
CA GLY A 371 1.65 11.30 2.88
C GLY A 371 0.19 11.76 2.91
N GLY A 372 -0.49 11.62 4.05
CA GLY A 372 -1.82 12.25 4.28
C GLY A 372 -2.98 11.69 3.47
N LEU A 373 -2.78 10.60 2.71
CA LEU A 373 -3.81 9.99 1.87
C LEU A 373 -4.71 8.99 2.61
N VAL A 374 -4.28 8.48 3.78
CA VAL A 374 -5.01 7.47 4.56
C VAL A 374 -6.49 7.82 4.81
N PRO A 375 -6.89 9.05 5.21
CA PRO A 375 -8.28 9.38 5.47
C PRO A 375 -9.09 9.67 4.19
N GLN A 376 -8.47 9.68 3.01
CA GLN A 376 -9.15 10.01 1.76
C GLN A 376 -9.93 8.81 1.20
N SER A 377 -10.97 9.10 0.41
CA SER A 377 -11.72 8.09 -0.33
C SER A 377 -10.87 7.45 -1.44
N ASP A 378 -11.24 6.24 -1.85
CA ASP A 378 -10.57 5.51 -2.90
C ASP A 378 -10.46 6.31 -4.21
N ASP A 379 -11.54 7.01 -4.60
CA ASP A 379 -11.55 7.81 -5.82
C ASP A 379 -10.65 9.05 -5.72
N ALA A 380 -10.59 9.69 -4.55
CA ALA A 380 -9.69 10.83 -4.31
C ALA A 380 -8.22 10.40 -4.34
N ILE A 381 -7.90 9.24 -3.76
CA ILE A 381 -6.56 8.65 -3.79
C ILE A 381 -6.18 8.32 -5.24
N LEU A 382 -7.04 7.59 -5.96
CA LEU A 382 -6.78 7.18 -7.34
C LEU A 382 -6.59 8.38 -8.27
N LYS A 383 -7.42 9.42 -8.14
CA LYS A 383 -7.28 10.70 -8.86
C LYS A 383 -5.94 11.35 -8.60
N THR A 384 -5.49 11.34 -7.34
CA THR A 384 -4.21 11.93 -6.94
C THR A 384 -3.02 11.15 -7.51
N VAL A 385 -3.03 9.81 -7.41
CA VAL A 385 -1.96 8.95 -7.97
C VAL A 385 -1.90 9.09 -9.50
N CYS A 386 -3.04 9.17 -10.18
CA CYS A 386 -3.11 9.40 -11.63
C CYS A 386 -2.48 10.75 -12.03
N ALA A 387 -2.81 11.82 -11.32
CA ALA A 387 -2.27 13.15 -11.58
C ALA A 387 -0.77 13.23 -11.29
N VAL A 388 -0.32 12.61 -10.20
CA VAL A 388 1.11 12.46 -9.87
C VAL A 388 1.84 11.70 -10.97
N ARG A 389 1.34 10.53 -11.41
CA ARG A 389 1.97 9.77 -12.52
C ARG A 389 2.06 10.61 -13.79
N GLN A 390 1.02 11.33 -14.16
CA GLN A 390 1.05 12.21 -15.33
C GLN A 390 2.15 13.28 -15.21
N ALA A 391 2.22 13.94 -14.05
CA ALA A 391 3.22 14.98 -13.78
C ALA A 391 4.65 14.44 -13.78
N ILE A 392 4.86 13.23 -13.24
CA ILE A 392 6.16 12.54 -13.30
C ILE A 392 6.56 12.31 -14.75
N GLN A 393 5.70 11.70 -15.58
CA GLN A 393 6.04 11.43 -16.98
C GLN A 393 6.42 12.72 -17.73
N ALA A 394 5.68 13.81 -17.50
CA ALA A 394 5.97 15.11 -18.12
C ALA A 394 7.37 15.64 -17.74
N ARG A 395 7.83 15.38 -16.51
CA ARG A 395 9.12 15.84 -15.98
C ARG A 395 10.28 14.89 -16.27
N THR A 396 10.00 13.61 -16.49
CA THR A 396 11.01 12.58 -16.78
C THR A 396 11.27 12.39 -18.27
N SER A 397 10.70 13.24 -19.12
CA SER A 397 11.01 13.24 -20.55
C SER A 397 12.52 13.45 -20.75
N GLY A 398 13.18 12.41 -21.25
CA GLY A 398 14.60 12.45 -21.55
C GLY A 398 15.56 12.28 -20.39
N VAL A 399 15.08 11.80 -19.24
CA VAL A 399 15.96 11.40 -18.14
C VAL A 399 16.16 9.89 -18.09
N ARG A 400 17.23 9.47 -17.41
CA ARG A 400 17.64 8.08 -17.30
C ARG A 400 16.69 7.21 -16.46
N ASN A 401 16.10 7.78 -15.42
CA ASN A 401 15.28 7.06 -14.46
C ASN A 401 14.01 7.85 -14.11
N ASN A 402 12.91 7.12 -13.97
CA ASN A 402 11.66 7.59 -13.41
C ASN A 402 11.82 7.79 -11.89
N ILE A 403 10.87 8.48 -11.27
CA ILE A 403 10.87 8.75 -9.84
C ILE A 403 10.26 7.55 -9.11
N TRP A 404 10.91 7.15 -8.01
CA TRP A 404 10.33 6.18 -7.10
C TRP A 404 9.21 6.83 -6.29
N VAL A 405 8.02 6.22 -6.30
CA VAL A 405 6.85 6.72 -5.57
C VAL A 405 6.46 5.73 -4.48
N HIS A 406 6.43 6.19 -3.23
CA HIS A 406 5.91 5.46 -2.08
C HIS A 406 4.53 5.99 -1.66
N LEU A 407 3.63 5.13 -1.22
CA LEU A 407 2.34 5.52 -0.63
C LEU A 407 2.33 5.19 0.87
N PHE A 408 2.26 6.22 1.72
CA PHE A 408 2.29 6.03 3.17
C PHE A 408 0.93 5.55 3.71
N GLY A 409 0.94 4.37 4.35
CA GLY A 409 -0.22 3.78 5.02
C GLY A 409 -1.40 3.41 4.12
N VAL A 410 -1.24 3.47 2.79
CA VAL A 410 -2.34 3.23 1.83
C VAL A 410 -2.40 1.77 1.43
N LEU A 411 -3.16 0.99 2.19
CA LEU A 411 -3.59 -0.35 1.79
C LEU A 411 -5.08 -0.36 1.44
N ARG A 412 -5.38 -0.20 0.16
CA ARG A 412 -6.70 -0.34 -0.45
C ARG A 412 -6.70 -1.52 -1.40
N PRO A 413 -7.19 -2.71 -1.00
CA PRO A 413 -7.06 -3.93 -1.81
C PRO A 413 -7.56 -3.75 -3.25
N LYS A 414 -8.70 -3.09 -3.45
CA LYS A 414 -9.29 -2.77 -4.77
C LYS A 414 -8.41 -1.87 -5.65
N LEU A 415 -7.58 -1.02 -5.05
CA LEU A 415 -6.69 -0.11 -5.78
C LEU A 415 -5.28 -0.67 -5.97
N GLN A 416 -4.89 -1.75 -5.28
CA GLN A 416 -3.53 -2.29 -5.39
C GLN A 416 -3.13 -2.63 -6.83
N PRO A 417 -3.98 -3.29 -7.64
CA PRO A 417 -3.65 -3.54 -9.05
C PRO A 417 -3.44 -2.25 -9.84
N LEU A 418 -4.29 -1.24 -9.62
CA LEU A 418 -4.20 0.07 -10.28
C LEU A 418 -2.93 0.82 -9.88
N PHE A 419 -2.54 0.82 -8.60
CA PHE A 419 -1.31 1.46 -8.16
C PHE A 419 -0.08 0.82 -8.81
N LYS A 420 -0.06 -0.52 -8.91
CA LYS A 420 1.01 -1.25 -9.61
C LYS A 420 1.05 -0.87 -11.09
N GLU A 421 -0.10 -0.85 -11.76
CA GLU A 421 -0.23 -0.42 -13.16
C GLU A 421 0.16 1.04 -13.37
N LEU A 422 -0.09 1.93 -12.41
CA LEU A 422 0.30 3.34 -12.42
C LEU A 422 1.77 3.54 -11.99
N GLY A 423 2.53 2.47 -11.78
CA GLY A 423 3.97 2.52 -11.50
C GLY A 423 4.31 3.03 -10.09
N VAL A 424 3.40 2.90 -9.12
CA VAL A 424 3.76 3.06 -7.70
C VAL A 424 4.87 2.06 -7.37
N SER A 425 5.91 2.52 -6.67
CA SER A 425 7.11 1.72 -6.44
C SER A 425 7.06 0.97 -5.11
N SER A 426 6.32 1.49 -4.12
CA SER A 426 6.15 0.83 -2.83
C SER A 426 4.99 1.40 -2.03
N PHE A 427 4.59 0.69 -0.98
CA PHE A 427 3.63 1.15 0.03
C PHE A 427 3.94 0.47 1.37
N ASP A 428 3.41 1.01 2.46
CA ASP A 428 3.47 0.38 3.78
C ASP A 428 2.08 0.18 4.38
N SER A 429 1.94 -0.84 5.23
CA SER A 429 0.72 -1.04 6.02
C SER A 429 0.88 -2.10 7.10
N ALA A 430 0.31 -1.83 8.27
CA ALA A 430 0.10 -2.83 9.33
C ALA A 430 -1.36 -3.34 9.38
N SER A 431 -2.21 -3.00 8.40
CA SER A 431 -3.66 -3.22 8.50
C SER A 431 -4.03 -4.70 8.62
N TYR A 432 -3.45 -5.60 7.82
CA TYR A 432 -3.76 -7.04 7.90
C TYR A 432 -3.31 -7.67 9.21
N PHE A 433 -2.15 -7.25 9.71
CA PHE A 433 -1.67 -7.61 11.05
C PHE A 433 -2.68 -7.19 12.12
N ARG A 434 -3.09 -5.92 12.12
CA ARG A 434 -3.99 -5.34 13.12
C ARG A 434 -5.44 -5.83 13.03
N LYS A 435 -5.91 -6.26 11.84
CA LYS A 435 -7.25 -6.85 11.65
C LYS A 435 -7.48 -8.06 12.56
N ALA A 436 -6.42 -8.77 12.95
CA ALA A 436 -6.50 -9.90 13.86
C ALA A 436 -7.14 -9.58 15.22
N TRP A 437 -7.20 -8.31 15.65
CA TRP A 437 -7.89 -7.92 16.88
C TRP A 437 -8.70 -6.63 16.85
N LEU A 438 -8.69 -5.87 15.74
CA LEU A 438 -9.45 -4.60 15.63
C LEU A 438 -10.84 -4.73 15.00
N ARG A 439 -11.18 -5.89 14.43
CA ARG A 439 -12.48 -6.14 13.77
C ARG A 439 -13.27 -7.20 14.53
N SER A 440 -14.57 -7.27 14.32
CA SER A 440 -15.45 -8.27 14.94
C SER A 440 -15.59 -9.53 14.09
N ASN A 441 -15.59 -9.39 12.76
CA ASN A 441 -15.91 -10.46 11.80
C ASN A 441 -14.80 -10.76 10.77
N GLN A 442 -13.72 -9.98 10.75
CA GLN A 442 -12.61 -10.11 9.79
C GLN A 442 -11.28 -10.25 10.51
N ASN A 443 -11.17 -11.27 11.37
CA ASN A 443 -9.98 -11.47 12.20
C ASN A 443 -8.98 -12.44 11.56
N TYR A 444 -9.45 -13.43 10.81
CA TYR A 444 -8.62 -14.44 10.15
C TYR A 444 -8.94 -14.45 8.65
N ILE A 445 -7.94 -14.21 7.79
CA ILE A 445 -8.09 -14.40 6.34
C ILE A 445 -7.76 -15.84 5.96
N ALA A 446 -8.61 -16.46 5.16
CA ALA A 446 -8.42 -17.84 4.73
C ALA A 446 -7.21 -17.97 3.77
N PRO A 447 -6.62 -19.17 3.63
CA PRO A 447 -5.48 -19.40 2.73
C PRO A 447 -5.74 -19.12 1.24
N ASP A 448 -7.02 -18.97 0.84
CA ASP A 448 -7.44 -18.53 -0.49
C ASP A 448 -7.19 -17.04 -0.76
N GLY A 449 -6.92 -16.24 0.29
CA GLY A 449 -6.73 -14.79 0.22
C GLY A 449 -7.99 -13.97 -0.05
N ARG A 450 -9.18 -14.56 0.06
CA ARG A 450 -10.47 -13.95 -0.25
C ARG A 450 -11.43 -14.00 0.94
N SER A 451 -11.56 -15.18 1.54
CA SER A 451 -12.55 -15.45 2.58
C SER A 451 -12.07 -14.97 3.94
N TRP A 452 -12.96 -14.42 4.75
CA TRP A 452 -12.66 -13.92 6.09
C TRP A 452 -13.54 -14.60 7.12
N TYR A 453 -12.95 -14.91 8.27
CA TYR A 453 -13.65 -15.48 9.41
C TYR A 453 -13.50 -14.58 10.64
N GLY A 454 -14.58 -14.52 11.43
CA GLY A 454 -14.54 -14.06 12.81
C GLY A 454 -13.88 -15.14 13.68
N THR A 455 -13.11 -14.72 14.67
CA THR A 455 -12.43 -15.66 15.59
C THR A 455 -13.35 -16.10 16.72
N ILE A 456 -13.16 -17.34 17.17
CA ILE A 456 -13.70 -17.86 18.43
C ILE A 456 -13.20 -17.00 19.59
N ARG A 457 -14.08 -16.39 20.38
CA ARG A 457 -13.69 -15.50 21.48
C ARG A 457 -13.80 -16.22 22.82
N VAL A 458 -12.68 -16.35 23.52
CA VAL A 458 -12.62 -16.91 24.88
C VAL A 458 -11.89 -15.92 25.80
N PRO A 459 -12.60 -14.90 26.32
CA PRO A 459 -12.03 -13.92 27.23
C PRO A 459 -11.52 -14.55 28.54
N ILE A 460 -10.54 -13.91 29.18
CA ILE A 460 -9.97 -14.39 30.45
C ILE A 460 -10.96 -14.12 31.59
N SER A 461 -11.40 -15.16 32.32
CA SER A 461 -12.38 -15.04 33.42
C SER A 461 -11.92 -14.05 34.49
N ALA A 462 -10.62 -14.05 34.80
CA ALA A 462 -10.01 -13.16 35.78
C ALA A 462 -9.99 -11.67 35.37
N SER A 463 -10.32 -11.34 34.10
CA SER A 463 -10.31 -9.96 33.62
C SER A 463 -11.42 -9.12 34.25
N LYS A 464 -11.16 -7.82 34.43
CA LYS A 464 -12.13 -6.89 35.04
C LYS A 464 -13.48 -6.90 34.32
N ALA A 465 -13.45 -6.92 32.98
CA ALA A 465 -14.67 -6.92 32.18
C ALA A 465 -15.52 -8.20 32.38
N MET A 466 -14.87 -9.37 32.43
CA MET A 466 -15.56 -10.63 32.69
C MET A 466 -16.15 -10.69 34.11
N LYS A 467 -15.40 -10.23 35.11
CA LYS A 467 -15.88 -10.15 36.50
C LYS A 467 -17.14 -9.27 36.61
N GLN A 468 -17.11 -8.08 36.01
CA GLN A 468 -18.26 -7.17 36.02
C GLN A 468 -19.49 -7.72 35.29
N ALA A 469 -19.27 -8.43 34.18
CA ALA A 469 -20.31 -9.14 33.45
C ALA A 469 -20.93 -10.25 34.29
N ALA A 470 -20.10 -11.10 34.90
CA ALA A 470 -20.53 -12.17 35.78
C ALA A 470 -21.34 -11.65 36.98
N ASP A 471 -20.87 -10.57 37.62
CA ASP A 471 -21.59 -9.92 38.73
C ASP A 471 -22.99 -9.45 38.32
N SER A 472 -23.15 -8.96 37.08
CA SER A 472 -24.44 -8.48 36.56
C SER A 472 -25.43 -9.62 36.27
N GLU A 473 -24.92 -10.81 35.97
CA GLU A 473 -25.69 -12.03 35.71
C GLU A 473 -25.81 -12.94 36.96
N GLY A 474 -25.26 -12.51 38.10
CA GLY A 474 -25.31 -13.26 39.35
C GLY A 474 -24.41 -14.50 39.40
N LEU A 475 -23.36 -14.57 38.57
CA LEU A 475 -22.44 -15.71 38.48
C LEU A 475 -21.24 -15.54 39.44
N SER A 476 -20.89 -16.63 40.13
CA SER A 476 -19.69 -16.69 40.96
C SER A 476 -18.40 -16.76 40.14
N ALA A 477 -17.27 -16.42 40.77
CA ALA A 477 -15.95 -16.54 40.15
C ALA A 477 -15.58 -17.99 39.79
N GLU A 478 -16.09 -18.96 40.56
CA GLU A 478 -15.89 -20.39 40.30
C GLU A 478 -16.68 -20.85 39.07
N GLU A 479 -17.97 -20.50 38.98
CA GLU A 479 -18.79 -20.79 37.80
C GLU A 479 -18.19 -20.20 36.54
N LEU A 480 -17.73 -18.95 36.61
CA LEU A 480 -17.08 -18.27 35.49
C LEU A 480 -15.77 -18.96 35.05
N GLY A 481 -14.97 -19.43 36.02
CA GLY A 481 -13.75 -20.18 35.76
C GLY A 481 -14.03 -21.56 35.14
N ASN A 482 -15.10 -22.23 35.57
CA ASN A 482 -15.54 -23.52 35.02
C ASN A 482 -16.01 -23.36 33.56
N MET A 483 -16.80 -22.33 33.26
CA MET A 483 -17.23 -22.03 31.88
C MET A 483 -16.05 -21.71 30.95
N GLU A 484 -15.06 -20.96 31.45
CA GLU A 484 -13.82 -20.69 30.71
C GLU A 484 -13.05 -21.99 30.42
N THR A 485 -12.89 -22.84 31.43
CA THR A 485 -12.19 -24.13 31.32
C THR A 485 -12.89 -25.03 30.30
N GLU A 486 -14.22 -25.13 30.37
CA GLU A 486 -15.02 -25.90 29.41
C GLU A 486 -14.83 -25.42 27.96
N CYS A 487 -14.75 -24.10 27.74
CA CYS A 487 -14.46 -23.56 26.41
C CYS A 487 -13.06 -23.97 25.92
N LEU A 488 -12.05 -23.90 26.79
CA LEU A 488 -10.67 -24.23 26.44
C LEU A 488 -10.51 -25.72 26.17
N ASP A 489 -11.11 -26.58 26.99
CA ASP A 489 -11.11 -28.04 26.82
C ASP A 489 -11.81 -28.44 25.53
N ALA A 490 -12.95 -27.84 25.20
CA ALA A 490 -13.66 -28.10 23.94
C ALA A 490 -12.79 -27.71 22.72
N ILE A 491 -12.10 -26.57 22.78
CA ILE A 491 -11.21 -26.11 21.69
C ILE A 491 -10.00 -27.03 21.56
N GLU A 492 -9.42 -27.50 22.66
CA GLU A 492 -8.24 -28.37 22.65
C GLU A 492 -8.55 -29.75 22.09
N ASN A 493 -9.74 -30.28 22.38
CA ASN A 493 -10.21 -31.58 21.88
C ASN A 493 -10.84 -31.53 20.47
N CYS A 494 -11.12 -30.32 19.96
CA CYS A 494 -11.74 -30.11 18.65
C CYS A 494 -10.92 -30.77 17.53
N ASN A 495 -11.57 -31.68 16.82
CA ASN A 495 -10.99 -32.45 15.71
C ASN A 495 -11.98 -32.46 14.54
N SER A 496 -11.81 -33.36 13.56
CA SER A 496 -12.67 -33.42 12.37
C SER A 496 -14.07 -34.02 12.61
N ASP A 497 -14.40 -34.42 13.84
CA ASP A 497 -15.71 -34.92 14.25
C ASP A 497 -16.71 -33.74 14.44
N PRO A 498 -17.85 -33.72 13.69
CA PRO A 498 -18.87 -32.69 13.84
C PRO A 498 -19.48 -32.55 15.24
N SER A 499 -19.44 -33.60 16.07
CA SER A 499 -19.91 -33.55 17.46
C SER A 499 -19.02 -32.68 18.34
N GLU A 500 -17.70 -32.67 18.09
CA GLU A 500 -16.76 -31.80 18.80
C GLU A 500 -16.91 -30.33 18.37
N ASP A 501 -17.17 -30.07 17.08
CA ASP A 501 -17.49 -28.71 16.62
C ASP A 501 -18.76 -28.16 17.30
N THR A 502 -19.78 -29.02 17.45
CA THR A 502 -21.02 -28.68 18.16
C THR A 502 -20.73 -28.34 19.62
N ARG A 503 -19.92 -29.15 20.31
CA ARG A 503 -19.49 -28.90 21.70
C ARG A 503 -18.77 -27.56 21.87
N VAL A 504 -17.87 -27.21 20.93
CA VAL A 504 -17.19 -25.91 20.93
C VAL A 504 -18.20 -24.77 20.80
N VAL A 505 -19.12 -24.85 19.85
CA VAL A 505 -20.16 -23.82 19.63
C VAL A 505 -21.04 -23.67 20.87
N GLU A 506 -21.50 -24.76 21.48
CA GLU A 506 -22.33 -24.74 22.69
C GLU A 506 -21.61 -24.15 23.90
N ALA A 507 -20.33 -24.51 24.13
CA ALA A 507 -19.53 -23.95 25.21
C ALA A 507 -19.33 -22.43 25.03
N ILE A 508 -18.93 -21.99 23.83
CA ILE A 508 -18.73 -20.57 23.53
C ILE A 508 -20.03 -19.78 23.61
N ASN A 509 -21.15 -20.34 23.17
CA ASN A 509 -22.45 -19.66 23.24
C ASN A 509 -22.99 -19.55 24.67
N ARG A 510 -22.53 -20.39 25.62
CA ARG A 510 -22.82 -20.20 27.04
C ARG A 510 -21.95 -19.11 27.66
N TYR A 511 -20.67 -19.03 27.29
CA TYR A 511 -19.71 -18.10 27.90
C TYR A 511 -19.66 -16.70 27.25
N GLY A 512 -19.73 -16.63 25.92
CA GLY A 512 -19.60 -15.42 25.12
C GLY A 512 -20.63 -14.32 25.38
N PRO A 513 -21.93 -14.63 25.60
CA PRO A 513 -22.96 -13.63 25.88
C PRO A 513 -22.69 -12.77 27.11
N LEU A 514 -21.91 -13.24 28.08
CA LEU A 514 -21.56 -12.46 29.28
C LEU A 514 -20.90 -11.13 28.92
N LEU A 515 -20.11 -11.06 27.83
CA LEU A 515 -19.49 -9.81 27.38
C LEU A 515 -20.33 -8.98 26.42
N GLN A 516 -21.64 -9.25 26.27
CA GLN A 516 -22.51 -8.55 25.32
C GLN A 516 -22.23 -7.05 25.29
N ARG A 517 -21.58 -6.61 24.21
CA ARG A 517 -21.44 -5.19 23.91
C ARG A 517 -22.82 -4.72 23.49
N LYS A 518 -23.43 -3.81 24.25
CA LYS A 518 -24.67 -3.14 23.83
C LYS A 518 -24.54 -2.67 22.38
N GLY A 519 -25.34 -3.23 21.46
CA GLY A 519 -25.48 -2.77 20.07
C GLY A 519 -24.87 -3.64 18.95
N GLU A 520 -24.26 -4.80 19.21
CA GLU A 520 -23.86 -5.75 18.15
C GLU A 520 -24.80 -6.98 18.19
N GLU A 521 -25.53 -7.27 17.10
CA GLU A 521 -26.31 -8.50 16.96
C GLU A 521 -25.37 -9.72 16.92
N ASN A 522 -25.42 -10.52 17.97
CA ASN A 522 -24.50 -11.62 18.23
C ASN A 522 -24.86 -12.90 17.46
N HIS A 523 -24.81 -12.88 16.12
CA HIS A 523 -24.80 -14.08 15.27
C HIS A 523 -23.43 -14.82 15.34
N PHE A 524 -22.88 -15.00 16.55
CA PHE A 524 -21.58 -15.65 16.74
C PHE A 524 -21.63 -17.15 16.49
N ALA A 525 -22.73 -17.81 16.84
CA ALA A 525 -22.91 -19.26 16.70
C ALA A 525 -22.71 -19.73 15.25
N GLU A 526 -23.47 -19.17 14.31
CA GLU A 526 -23.42 -19.53 12.89
C GLU A 526 -22.03 -19.24 12.28
N LYS A 527 -21.42 -18.11 12.65
CA LYS A 527 -20.09 -17.73 12.16
C LYS A 527 -18.98 -18.64 12.71
N HIS A 528 -19.10 -19.08 13.97
CA HIS A 528 -18.18 -20.05 14.55
C HIS A 528 -18.37 -21.44 13.94
N ALA A 529 -19.62 -21.86 13.71
CA ALA A 529 -19.92 -23.12 13.04
C ALA A 529 -19.29 -23.19 11.64
N ALA A 530 -19.47 -22.15 10.81
CA ALA A 530 -18.85 -22.09 9.49
C ALA A 530 -17.31 -22.13 9.54
N LEU A 531 -16.69 -21.45 10.53
CA LEU A 531 -15.24 -21.51 10.74
C LEU A 531 -14.76 -22.92 11.10
N LEU A 532 -15.49 -23.59 12.00
CA LEU A 532 -15.17 -24.94 12.49
C LEU A 532 -15.39 -26.01 11.43
N GLU A 533 -16.44 -25.88 10.61
CA GLU A 533 -16.70 -26.76 9.46
C GLU A 533 -15.60 -26.59 8.39
N ASP A 534 -15.25 -25.35 8.04
CA ASP A 534 -14.29 -25.07 6.97
C ASP A 534 -12.83 -25.41 7.33
N ARG A 535 -12.49 -25.40 8.63
CA ARG A 535 -11.14 -25.65 9.18
C ARG A 535 -10.00 -24.98 8.40
N PRO A 536 -10.09 -23.67 8.08
CA PRO A 536 -9.17 -23.03 7.15
C PRO A 536 -7.73 -22.89 7.69
N TRP A 537 -7.50 -23.09 8.99
CA TRP A 537 -6.15 -23.12 9.58
C TRP A 537 -5.40 -24.41 9.25
N GLU A 538 -6.08 -25.54 9.13
CA GLU A 538 -5.48 -26.84 8.77
C GLU A 538 -5.03 -26.86 7.31
N LYS A 539 -5.76 -26.13 6.45
CA LYS A 539 -5.44 -25.95 5.03
C LYS A 539 -4.27 -24.97 4.80
N CYS A 540 -3.79 -24.30 5.84
CA CYS A 540 -2.74 -23.27 5.73
C CYS A 540 -1.34 -23.83 5.96
N SER A 541 -0.41 -23.55 5.04
CA SER A 541 1.01 -23.92 5.15
C SER A 541 1.90 -22.81 5.72
N CYS A 542 1.33 -21.78 6.35
CA CYS A 542 2.12 -20.75 7.01
C CYS A 542 2.66 -21.28 8.35
N PRO A 543 3.84 -20.82 8.80
CA PRO A 543 4.44 -21.31 10.05
C PRO A 543 3.56 -21.05 11.27
N PHE A 544 2.74 -19.99 11.24
CA PHE A 544 1.89 -19.61 12.37
C PHE A 544 0.73 -20.57 12.57
N CYS A 545 0.02 -20.95 11.49
CA CYS A 545 -1.04 -21.96 11.57
C CYS A 545 -0.48 -23.34 11.89
N GLN A 546 0.66 -23.72 11.30
CA GLN A 546 1.32 -24.99 11.60
C GLN A 546 1.73 -25.12 13.08
N SER A 547 2.21 -24.02 13.68
CA SER A 547 2.62 -24.01 15.10
C SER A 547 1.46 -23.95 16.09
N ALA A 548 0.34 -23.33 15.72
CA ALA A 548 -0.74 -23.01 16.66
C ALA A 548 -2.01 -23.85 16.47
N GLY A 549 -2.20 -24.48 15.31
CA GLY A 549 -3.43 -25.19 14.97
C GLY A 549 -4.66 -24.30 15.13
N ILE A 550 -5.73 -24.83 15.73
CA ILE A 550 -6.98 -24.10 16.00
C ILE A 550 -6.74 -22.85 16.86
N GLN A 551 -5.70 -22.81 17.69
CA GLN A 551 -5.41 -21.68 18.57
C GLN A 551 -5.12 -20.38 17.79
N VAL A 552 -4.76 -20.45 16.50
CA VAL A 552 -4.61 -19.25 15.66
C VAL A 552 -5.94 -18.52 15.46
N VAL A 553 -7.07 -19.23 15.43
CA VAL A 553 -8.40 -18.66 15.24
C VAL A 553 -9.14 -18.38 16.55
N VAL A 554 -8.46 -18.56 17.69
CA VAL A 554 -8.97 -18.20 19.01
C VAL A 554 -8.49 -16.79 19.38
N PHE A 555 -9.41 -15.92 19.72
CA PHE A 555 -9.16 -14.58 20.25
C PHE A 555 -8.99 -14.67 21.76
N ARG A 556 -7.74 -14.81 22.19
CA ARG A 556 -7.35 -14.87 23.59
C ARG A 556 -5.85 -14.61 23.74
N GLY A 557 -5.49 -13.68 24.62
CA GLY A 557 -4.09 -13.34 24.89
C GLY A 557 -3.32 -12.73 23.71
N ALA A 558 -2.12 -12.23 23.98
CA ALA A 558 -1.30 -11.57 22.96
C ALA A 558 -0.64 -12.59 21.99
N ALA A 559 -0.30 -13.79 22.48
CA ALA A 559 0.40 -14.80 21.69
C ALA A 559 -0.41 -15.24 20.46
N ARG A 560 -1.67 -15.65 20.66
CA ARG A 560 -2.58 -16.05 19.57
C ARG A 560 -2.87 -14.89 18.62
N ASN A 561 -3.18 -13.72 19.18
CA ASN A 561 -3.51 -12.52 18.40
C ASN A 561 -2.37 -12.09 17.48
N LYS A 562 -1.12 -12.11 17.96
CA LYS A 562 0.06 -11.80 17.15
C LYS A 562 0.31 -12.85 16.08
N ARG A 563 0.22 -14.15 16.40
CA ARG A 563 0.36 -15.24 15.40
C ARG A 563 -0.68 -15.12 14.29
N ARG A 564 -1.95 -14.87 14.64
CA ARG A 564 -3.02 -14.61 13.66
C ARG A 564 -2.73 -13.37 12.82
N GLY A 565 -2.25 -12.30 13.44
CA GLY A 565 -1.81 -11.11 12.70
C GLY A 565 -0.71 -11.43 11.69
N LEU A 566 0.31 -12.18 12.08
CA LEU A 566 1.41 -12.57 11.18
C LEU A 566 0.94 -13.52 10.07
N HIS A 567 0.02 -14.44 10.36
CA HIS A 567 -0.68 -15.23 9.34
C HIS A 567 -1.40 -14.33 8.34
N ASN A 568 -2.19 -13.35 8.80
CA ASN A 568 -2.91 -12.45 7.90
C ASN A 568 -1.96 -11.68 6.98
N THR A 569 -0.84 -11.19 7.53
CA THR A 569 0.23 -10.54 6.73
C THR A 569 0.83 -11.51 5.71
N TRP A 570 1.05 -12.77 6.09
CA TRP A 570 1.58 -13.80 5.22
C TRP A 570 0.64 -14.14 4.05
N VAL A 571 -0.65 -14.36 4.33
CA VAL A 571 -1.65 -14.60 3.30
C VAL A 571 -1.80 -13.39 2.38
N PHE A 572 -1.84 -12.18 2.94
CA PHE A 572 -1.90 -10.95 2.14
C PHE A 572 -0.75 -10.89 1.14
N TYR A 573 0.50 -11.02 1.61
CA TYR A 573 1.66 -10.90 0.74
C TYR A 573 1.69 -11.98 -0.35
N HIS A 574 1.51 -13.24 0.02
CA HIS A 574 1.70 -14.37 -0.91
C HIS A 574 0.49 -14.67 -1.79
N LYS A 575 -0.74 -14.37 -1.33
CA LYS A 575 -1.98 -14.74 -2.04
C LYS A 575 -2.68 -13.54 -2.67
N VAL A 576 -2.68 -12.38 -2.00
CA VAL A 576 -3.40 -11.18 -2.45
C VAL A 576 -2.48 -10.27 -3.27
N LEU A 577 -1.32 -9.90 -2.71
CA LEU A 577 -0.41 -8.94 -3.34
C LEU A 577 0.35 -9.53 -4.52
N HIS A 578 0.86 -10.76 -4.37
CA HIS A 578 1.66 -11.45 -5.38
C HIS A 578 0.99 -12.68 -5.99
N GLY A 579 -0.20 -13.06 -5.50
CA GLY A 579 -1.00 -14.16 -6.03
C GLY A 579 -2.11 -13.69 -6.98
N SER A 580 -3.09 -14.57 -7.20
CA SER A 580 -4.27 -14.32 -8.05
C SER A 580 -5.54 -14.06 -7.25
N ALA A 581 -5.44 -13.91 -5.93
CA ALA A 581 -6.59 -13.62 -5.08
C ALA A 581 -6.96 -12.14 -5.19
N VAL A 582 -7.98 -11.83 -5.98
CA VAL A 582 -8.64 -10.52 -5.93
C VAL A 582 -9.73 -10.59 -4.85
N PRO A 583 -9.76 -9.70 -3.86
CA PRO A 583 -10.81 -9.68 -2.84
C PRO A 583 -12.19 -9.47 -3.50
N SER A 584 -13.22 -10.21 -3.06
CA SER A 584 -14.58 -10.06 -3.57
C SER A 584 -15.26 -8.80 -3.03
N SER A 585 -16.27 -8.31 -3.75
CA SER A 585 -16.98 -7.03 -3.52
C SER A 585 -17.85 -6.98 -2.27
N ALA A 586 -18.04 -8.08 -1.54
CA ALA A 586 -19.15 -8.23 -0.60
C ALA A 586 -18.87 -7.90 0.89
N SER A 587 -17.72 -7.32 1.28
CA SER A 587 -17.39 -7.22 2.72
C SER A 587 -16.66 -5.95 3.19
N GLU A 588 -16.85 -4.81 2.53
CA GLU A 588 -16.20 -3.54 2.94
C GLU A 588 -17.15 -2.43 3.39
N SER A 589 -18.47 -2.67 3.46
CA SER A 589 -19.37 -1.77 4.20
C SER A 589 -19.37 -2.15 5.68
N GLU A 590 -18.41 -1.58 6.42
CA GLU A 590 -18.50 -1.13 7.84
C GLU A 590 -17.14 -0.76 8.43
#